data_AF-A0A565CCS3-F1
#
_entry.id   AF-A0A565CCS3-F1
#
_cell.length_a   1.000
_cell.length_b   1.000
_cell.length_c   1.000
_cell.angle_alpha   90.00
_cell.angle_beta   90.00
_cell.angle_gamma   90.00
#
_symmetry.space_group_name_H-M   'P 1'
#
loop_
_entity.id
_entity.type
_entity.pdbx_description
1 polymer ?
#
loop_
_entity_poly.entity_id
_entity_poly.type
_entity_poly.pdbx_seq_one_letter_code
_entity_poly.pdbx_strand_id
1 'polypeptide(L)'
;MGGAVTKSESLQKEWVPETKLEAKIIEAVQRRASRGTTMKSFNSIVLKFPKIDEGLRNCKAIFQEFDEDSNGSIDHSELKNCFRKLEISFEEEEIKDLFEACDINEDKGITFTEFIVLLCLVYLLKDDSSTLQKKWRMGMPKLEPTFETLVDTFVFLDNNKDGHVSREEMVRAIDESGERSSGRIAMKRFEEMDWDKNGMVNFKEFLFAFTQWVGIDENEEDDDNNEKNG
;
A
#
# COMPACT_ATOMS: atom_id res chain seq x y z
N MET A 1 -12.87 -52.41 4.87
CA MET A 1 -13.88 -51.75 4.02
C MET A 1 -14.44 -50.56 4.78
N GLY A 2 -14.44 -49.37 4.16
CA GLY A 2 -15.16 -48.14 4.56
C GLY A 2 -14.72 -47.49 5.87
N GLY A 3 -14.18 -46.27 5.96
CA GLY A 3 -14.40 -45.08 5.13
C GLY A 3 -15.54 -44.24 5.71
N ALA A 4 -15.24 -43.22 6.53
CA ALA A 4 -16.12 -42.09 6.79
C ALA A 4 -15.37 -40.91 7.44
N VAL A 5 -14.83 -40.06 6.56
CA VAL A 5 -14.89 -38.59 6.60
C VAL A 5 -14.68 -37.92 7.97
N THR A 6 -13.43 -37.57 8.27
CA THR A 6 -13.14 -36.44 9.15
C THR A 6 -13.63 -35.17 8.45
N LYS A 7 -14.70 -34.57 8.97
CA LYS A 7 -15.11 -33.21 8.62
C LYS A 7 -13.92 -32.30 8.88
N SER A 8 -13.28 -31.84 7.82
CA SER A 8 -12.41 -30.67 7.86
C SER A 8 -13.32 -29.49 8.19
N GLU A 9 -13.48 -29.19 9.48
CA GLU A 9 -13.94 -27.89 9.93
C GLU A 9 -12.88 -26.88 9.48
N SER A 10 -13.05 -26.35 8.28
CA SER A 10 -12.43 -25.10 7.86
C SER A 10 -12.96 -24.02 8.81
N LEU A 11 -12.24 -23.85 9.92
CA LEU A 11 -12.33 -22.68 10.78
C LEU A 11 -11.95 -21.49 9.89
N GLN A 12 -12.95 -20.91 9.22
CA GLN A 12 -12.85 -19.51 8.81
C GLN A 12 -12.67 -18.74 10.12
N LYS A 13 -11.42 -18.42 10.44
CA LYS A 13 -11.11 -17.49 11.50
C LYS A 13 -11.73 -16.17 11.05
N GLU A 14 -12.90 -15.82 11.60
CA GLU A 14 -13.49 -14.50 11.39
C GLU A 14 -12.45 -13.50 11.85
N TRP A 15 -11.79 -12.85 10.89
CA TRP A 15 -10.81 -11.82 11.18
C TRP A 15 -11.59 -10.61 11.68
N VAL A 16 -11.14 -10.05 12.80
CA VAL A 16 -11.78 -8.90 13.45
C VAL A 16 -10.76 -7.76 13.41
N PRO A 17 -11.14 -6.57 12.93
CA PRO A 17 -10.24 -5.43 12.91
C PRO A 17 -9.78 -5.10 14.33
N GLU A 18 -8.46 -4.98 14.52
CA GLU A 18 -7.85 -4.69 15.81
C GLU A 18 -8.03 -3.21 16.16
N THR A 19 -8.09 -2.35 15.14
CA THR A 19 -8.27 -0.91 15.29
C THR A 19 -9.45 -0.35 14.50
N LYS A 20 -9.94 0.83 14.93
CA LYS A 20 -10.96 1.58 14.17
C LYS A 20 -10.44 1.99 12.79
N LEU A 21 -9.14 2.27 12.68
CA LEU A 21 -8.52 2.64 11.43
C LEU A 21 -8.51 1.47 10.45
N GLU A 22 -8.16 0.27 10.90
CA GLU A 22 -8.22 -0.94 10.07
C GLU A 22 -9.63 -1.22 9.56
N ALA A 23 -10.63 -1.10 10.43
CA ALA A 23 -12.03 -1.23 10.00
C ALA A 23 -12.38 -0.22 8.90
N LYS A 24 -11.96 1.05 9.05
CA LYS A 24 -12.15 2.09 8.03
C LYS A 24 -11.43 1.76 6.72
N ILE A 25 -10.20 1.22 6.77
CA ILE A 25 -9.42 0.82 5.60
C ILE A 25 -10.15 -0.28 4.84
N ILE A 26 -10.61 -1.32 5.55
CA ILE A 26 -11.34 -2.45 4.93
C ILE A 26 -12.62 -1.98 4.28
N GLU A 27 -13.42 -1.16 4.97
CA GLU A 27 -14.62 -0.58 4.38
C GLU A 27 -14.32 0.24 3.13
N ALA A 28 -13.20 0.99 3.11
CA ALA A 28 -12.79 1.78 1.96
C ALA A 28 -12.30 0.91 0.79
N VAL A 29 -11.52 -0.14 1.05
CA VAL A 29 -11.11 -1.12 0.05
C VAL A 29 -12.33 -1.82 -0.55
N GLN A 30 -13.25 -2.29 0.28
CA GLN A 30 -14.48 -2.97 -0.16
C GLN A 30 -15.36 -2.04 -1.00
N ARG A 31 -15.48 -0.77 -0.59
CA ARG A 31 -16.16 0.26 -1.39
C ARG A 31 -15.50 0.42 -2.74
N ARG A 32 -14.16 0.47 -2.81
CA ARG A 32 -13.43 0.54 -4.08
C ARG A 32 -13.62 -0.73 -4.91
N ALA A 33 -13.61 -1.91 -4.28
CA ALA A 33 -13.86 -3.19 -4.94
C ALA A 33 -15.26 -3.31 -5.54
N SER A 34 -16.24 -2.54 -5.04
CA SER A 34 -17.56 -2.43 -5.64
C SER A 34 -17.60 -1.58 -6.92
N ARG A 35 -16.65 -0.64 -7.10
CA ARG A 35 -16.49 0.18 -8.32
C ARG A 35 -15.84 -0.58 -9.47
N GLY A 36 -15.21 -1.72 -9.15
CA GLY A 36 -14.52 -2.60 -10.08
C GLY A 36 -13.09 -2.14 -10.38
N THR A 37 -12.24 -3.08 -10.82
CA THR A 37 -10.85 -2.81 -11.21
C THR A 37 -10.69 -2.96 -12.72
N THR A 38 -9.82 -2.13 -13.31
CA THR A 38 -9.45 -2.26 -14.73
C THR A 38 -8.37 -3.33 -14.97
N MET A 39 -7.80 -3.87 -13.90
CA MET A 39 -6.73 -4.86 -13.96
C MET A 39 -7.27 -6.20 -14.45
N LYS A 40 -6.60 -6.77 -15.46
CA LYS A 40 -6.96 -8.05 -16.08
C LYS A 40 -6.04 -9.19 -15.67
N SER A 41 -4.80 -8.86 -15.31
CA SER A 41 -3.80 -9.83 -14.92
C SER A 41 -2.69 -9.23 -14.08
N PHE A 42 -2.01 -10.08 -13.31
CA PHE A 42 -0.82 -9.66 -12.56
C PHE A 42 0.28 -9.11 -13.47
N ASN A 43 0.46 -9.69 -14.66
CA ASN A 43 1.39 -9.16 -15.66
C ASN A 43 1.05 -7.72 -16.10
N SER A 44 -0.24 -7.38 -16.15
CA SER A 44 -0.66 -6.00 -16.47
C SER A 44 -0.27 -5.01 -15.37
N ILE A 45 -0.13 -5.48 -14.13
CA ILE A 45 0.35 -4.68 -13.00
C ILE A 45 1.86 -4.48 -13.12
N VAL A 46 2.62 -5.54 -13.41
CA VAL A 46 4.09 -5.46 -13.62
C VAL A 46 4.45 -4.48 -14.73
N LEU A 47 3.70 -4.42 -15.83
CA LEU A 47 3.91 -3.45 -16.90
C LEU A 47 3.69 -1.98 -16.47
N LYS A 48 2.99 -1.75 -15.36
CA LYS A 48 2.80 -0.41 -14.79
C LYS A 48 3.91 0.00 -13.82
N PHE A 49 4.80 -0.92 -13.41
CA PHE A 49 5.86 -0.64 -12.43
C PHE A 49 6.67 0.62 -12.75
N PRO A 50 7.16 0.85 -13.99
CA PRO A 50 7.92 2.07 -14.29
C PRO A 50 7.13 3.37 -14.06
N LYS A 51 5.82 3.35 -14.32
CA LYS A 51 4.94 4.52 -14.08
C LYS A 51 4.62 4.70 -12.62
N ILE A 52 4.52 3.59 -11.88
CA ILE A 52 4.34 3.61 -10.43
C ILE A 52 5.61 4.21 -9.80
N ASP A 53 6.79 3.72 -10.16
CA ASP A 53 8.08 4.25 -9.73
C ASP A 53 8.21 5.75 -10.00
N GLU A 54 7.97 6.20 -11.24
CA GLU A 54 8.00 7.63 -11.59
C GLU A 54 7.03 8.45 -10.71
N GLY A 55 5.81 7.95 -10.51
CA GLY A 55 4.83 8.57 -9.63
C GLY A 55 5.31 8.65 -8.19
N LEU A 56 5.88 7.58 -7.64
CA LEU A 56 6.35 7.54 -6.27
C LEU A 56 7.61 8.39 -6.06
N ARG A 57 8.53 8.45 -7.03
CA ARG A 57 9.67 9.39 -7.01
C ARG A 57 9.21 10.85 -7.01
N ASN A 58 8.09 11.18 -7.64
CA ASN A 58 7.50 12.51 -7.52
C ASN A 58 7.05 12.83 -6.08
N CYS A 59 6.75 11.84 -5.24
CA CYS A 59 6.45 12.06 -3.83
C CYS A 59 7.69 12.49 -3.03
N LYS A 60 8.91 12.23 -3.51
CA LYS A 60 10.16 12.56 -2.79
C LYS A 60 10.29 14.07 -2.54
N ALA A 61 9.88 14.88 -3.51
CA ALA A 61 9.87 16.34 -3.36
C ALA A 61 8.88 16.81 -2.28
N ILE A 62 7.73 16.13 -2.15
CA ILE A 62 6.75 16.46 -1.11
C ILE A 62 7.25 15.99 0.25
N PHE A 63 7.84 14.80 0.32
CA PHE A 63 8.45 14.29 1.55
C PHE A 63 9.46 15.31 2.10
N GLN A 64 10.35 15.81 1.24
CA GLN A 64 11.32 16.86 1.60
C GLN A 64 10.69 18.21 1.98
N GLU A 65 9.47 18.50 1.54
CA GLU A 65 8.73 19.70 1.97
C GLU A 65 8.11 19.53 3.36
N PHE A 66 7.86 18.28 3.77
CA PHE A 66 7.23 17.94 5.05
C PHE A 66 8.25 17.65 6.14
N ASP A 67 9.39 17.06 5.79
CA ASP A 67 10.58 16.90 6.61
C ASP A 67 11.27 18.28 6.78
N GLU A 68 10.81 19.06 7.78
CA GLU A 68 11.18 20.47 7.97
C GLU A 68 12.62 20.60 8.46
N ASP A 69 13.10 19.61 9.23
CA ASP A 69 14.47 19.57 9.74
C ASP A 69 15.43 18.77 8.83
N SER A 70 14.92 18.15 7.76
CA SER A 70 15.69 17.36 6.79
C SER A 70 16.43 16.19 7.42
N ASN A 71 15.84 15.57 8.45
CA ASN A 71 16.44 14.45 9.17
C ASN A 71 16.23 13.09 8.45
N GLY A 72 15.44 13.07 7.36
CA GLY A 72 15.14 11.87 6.58
C GLY A 72 13.92 11.08 7.09
N SER A 73 13.17 11.63 8.04
CA SER A 73 11.96 11.04 8.61
C SER A 73 10.97 12.15 9.00
N ILE A 74 9.67 11.88 8.88
CA ILE A 74 8.63 12.83 9.28
C ILE A 74 8.15 12.47 10.68
N ASP A 75 8.34 13.37 11.65
CA ASP A 75 7.83 13.18 13.00
C ASP A 75 6.33 13.51 13.12
N HIS A 76 5.74 13.22 14.28
CA HIS A 76 4.31 13.47 14.51
C HIS A 76 3.91 14.96 14.38
N SER A 77 4.80 15.87 14.78
CA SER A 77 4.59 17.33 14.71
C SER A 77 4.64 17.81 13.25
N GLU A 78 5.60 17.30 12.49
CA GLU A 78 5.76 17.58 11.06
C GLU A 78 4.58 17.03 10.25
N LEU A 79 4.12 15.81 10.56
CA LEU A 79 2.92 15.24 9.94
C LEU A 79 1.67 16.10 10.24
N LYS A 80 1.51 16.58 11.48
CA LYS A 80 0.41 17.49 11.86
C LYS A 80 0.50 18.83 11.12
N ASN A 81 1.71 19.36 10.95
CA ASN A 81 1.95 20.58 10.17
C ASN A 81 1.62 20.37 8.69
N CYS A 82 2.01 19.23 8.13
CA CYS A 82 1.70 18.81 6.77
C CYS A 82 0.19 18.79 6.52
N PHE A 83 -0.60 18.09 7.34
CA PHE A 83 -2.05 18.04 7.15
C PHE A 83 -2.69 19.43 7.22
N ARG A 84 -2.16 20.31 8.08
CA ARG A 84 -2.59 21.71 8.13
C ARG A 84 -2.21 22.49 6.86
N LYS A 85 -1.00 22.31 6.31
CA LYS A 85 -0.55 22.93 5.05
C LYS A 85 -1.38 22.47 3.86
N LEU A 86 -1.70 21.17 3.80
CA LEU A 86 -2.57 20.59 2.78
C LEU A 86 -4.07 20.95 2.97
N GLU A 87 -4.39 21.72 4.02
CA GLU A 87 -5.75 22.08 4.44
C GLU A 87 -6.67 20.86 4.58
N ILE A 88 -6.11 19.75 5.05
CA ILE A 88 -6.81 18.51 5.33
C ILE A 88 -7.20 18.49 6.81
N SER A 89 -8.49 18.37 7.08
CA SER A 89 -8.99 18.19 8.43
C SER A 89 -8.94 16.72 8.83
N PHE A 90 -8.02 16.38 9.72
CA PHE A 90 -8.03 15.18 10.54
C PHE A 90 -8.15 15.59 12.02
N GLU A 91 -8.86 14.79 12.80
CA GLU A 91 -8.84 14.91 14.26
C GLU A 91 -7.48 14.47 14.80
N GLU A 92 -7.09 14.96 15.97
CA GLU A 92 -5.78 14.62 16.56
C GLU A 92 -5.64 13.12 16.82
N GLU A 93 -6.73 12.45 17.24
CA GLU A 93 -6.76 10.99 17.31
C GLU A 93 -6.58 10.33 15.93
N GLU A 94 -7.17 10.85 14.85
CA GLU A 94 -7.01 10.26 13.51
C GLU A 94 -5.59 10.41 12.97
N ILE A 95 -4.94 11.55 13.22
CA ILE A 95 -3.53 11.77 12.85
C ILE A 95 -2.64 10.79 13.61
N LYS A 96 -2.92 10.62 14.91
CA LYS A 96 -2.19 9.67 15.75
C LYS A 96 -2.37 8.23 15.27
N ASP A 97 -3.61 7.81 15.03
CA ASP A 97 -3.92 6.46 14.53
C ASP A 97 -3.23 6.20 13.17
N LEU A 98 -3.22 7.20 12.27
CA LEU A 98 -2.53 7.09 10.98
C LEU A 98 -1.00 7.01 11.15
N PHE A 99 -0.43 7.82 12.04
CA PHE A 99 0.99 7.80 12.33
C PHE A 99 1.41 6.43 12.86
N GLU A 100 0.76 5.96 13.93
CA GLU A 100 1.05 4.64 14.53
C GLU A 100 0.82 3.48 13.55
N ALA A 101 -0.12 3.63 12.60
CA ALA A 101 -0.36 2.60 11.61
C ALA A 101 0.70 2.54 10.50
N CYS A 102 1.39 3.66 10.21
CA CYS A 102 2.38 3.76 9.15
C CYS A 102 3.82 3.62 9.64
N ASP A 103 4.10 3.98 10.90
CA ASP A 103 5.36 3.75 11.62
C ASP A 103 5.54 2.25 11.85
N ILE A 104 5.98 1.56 10.80
CA ILE A 104 6.05 0.10 10.72
C ILE A 104 7.29 -0.41 11.45
N ASN A 105 8.38 0.35 11.38
CA ASN A 105 9.64 0.01 12.02
C ASN A 105 9.70 0.44 13.50
N GLU A 106 8.66 1.13 13.99
CA GLU A 106 8.48 1.65 15.35
C GLU A 106 9.60 2.61 15.78
N ASP A 107 10.21 3.32 14.83
CA ASP A 107 11.30 4.27 15.10
C ASP A 107 10.81 5.67 15.48
N LYS A 108 9.48 5.89 15.47
CA LYS A 108 8.79 7.16 15.76
C LYS A 108 9.09 8.26 14.75
N GLY A 109 9.53 7.88 13.56
CA GLY A 109 9.56 8.68 12.35
C GLY A 109 8.79 7.97 11.25
N ILE A 110 8.37 8.72 10.24
CA ILE A 110 7.84 8.15 9.00
C ILE A 110 8.92 8.32 7.95
N THR A 111 9.56 7.20 7.58
CA THR A 111 10.52 7.15 6.46
C THR A 111 9.83 7.44 5.12
N PHE A 112 10.61 7.61 4.04
CA PHE A 112 10.04 7.88 2.73
C PHE A 112 9.09 6.77 2.27
N THR A 113 9.47 5.50 2.49
CA THR A 113 8.63 4.35 2.15
C THR A 113 7.31 4.35 2.94
N GLU A 114 7.36 4.63 4.24
CA GLU A 114 6.17 4.70 5.11
C GLU A 114 5.30 5.91 4.77
N PHE A 115 5.92 7.01 4.32
CA PHE A 115 5.20 8.18 3.84
C PHE A 115 4.36 7.89 2.60
N ILE A 116 4.84 7.05 1.68
CA ILE A 116 4.03 6.56 0.55
C ILE A 116 2.81 5.78 1.05
N VAL A 117 3.00 4.90 2.05
CA VAL A 117 1.90 4.15 2.68
C VAL A 117 0.88 5.12 3.26
N LEU A 118 1.33 6.13 4.02
CA LEU A 118 0.49 7.16 4.60
C LEU A 118 -0.31 7.92 3.54
N LEU A 119 0.33 8.41 2.47
CA LEU A 119 -0.37 9.13 1.40
C LEU A 119 -1.42 8.25 0.70
N CYS A 120 -1.11 6.97 0.48
CA CYS A 120 -2.05 6.04 -0.14
C CYS A 120 -3.24 5.71 0.78
N LEU A 121 -3.01 5.57 2.09
CA LEU A 121 -4.08 5.41 3.08
C LEU A 121 -4.98 6.66 3.13
N VAL A 122 -4.40 7.85 3.15
CA VAL A 122 -5.17 9.09 3.13
C VAL A 122 -5.99 9.20 1.84
N TYR A 123 -5.40 8.85 0.68
CA TYR A 123 -6.11 8.79 -0.60
C TYR A 123 -7.31 7.83 -0.54
N LEU A 124 -7.12 6.62 -0.01
CA LEU A 124 -8.16 5.60 0.11
C LEU A 124 -9.29 6.03 1.06
N LEU A 125 -8.95 6.56 2.24
CA LEU A 125 -9.91 6.90 3.29
C LEU A 125 -10.72 8.18 3.00
N LYS A 126 -10.19 9.08 2.16
CA LYS A 126 -10.80 10.40 1.91
C LYS A 126 -11.44 10.55 0.51
N ASP A 127 -11.64 9.45 -0.22
CA ASP A 127 -12.28 9.40 -1.55
C ASP A 127 -13.70 10.02 -1.59
N ASP A 128 -14.39 10.18 -0.45
CA ASP A 128 -15.72 10.80 -0.36
C ASP A 128 -15.72 12.34 -0.31
N SER A 129 -14.62 12.99 0.05
CA SER A 129 -14.59 14.46 0.14
C SER A 129 -14.17 15.05 -1.21
N SER A 130 -15.17 15.50 -1.98
CA SER A 130 -14.97 16.24 -3.24
C SER A 130 -14.00 17.44 -3.13
N THR A 131 -13.77 17.94 -1.91
CA THR A 131 -12.84 19.02 -1.57
C THR A 131 -11.39 18.54 -1.50
N LEU A 132 -11.17 17.34 -0.93
CA LEU A 132 -9.85 16.71 -0.81
C LEU A 132 -9.33 16.27 -2.17
N GLN A 133 -10.16 15.60 -2.99
CA GLN A 133 -9.78 15.30 -4.37
C GLN A 133 -9.39 16.57 -5.13
N LYS A 134 -10.13 17.68 -5.00
CA LYS A 134 -9.78 18.93 -5.70
C LYS A 134 -8.45 19.56 -5.24
N LYS A 135 -8.13 19.53 -3.94
CA LYS A 135 -6.89 20.11 -3.41
C LYS A 135 -5.67 19.22 -3.61
N TRP A 136 -5.81 17.91 -3.40
CA TRP A 136 -4.79 16.92 -3.75
C TRP A 136 -4.50 16.96 -5.25
N ARG A 137 -5.53 17.12 -6.09
CA ARG A 137 -5.35 17.33 -7.53
C ARG A 137 -4.70 18.65 -7.91
N MET A 138 -4.71 19.66 -7.04
CA MET A 138 -4.03 20.95 -7.28
C MET A 138 -2.60 20.98 -6.75
N GLY A 139 -2.31 20.33 -5.61
CA GLY A 139 -0.96 20.27 -5.02
C GLY A 139 -0.11 19.07 -5.48
N MET A 140 -0.75 17.96 -5.88
CA MET A 140 -0.10 16.69 -6.22
C MET A 140 -0.72 16.01 -7.47
N PRO A 141 -0.88 16.72 -8.61
CA PRO A 141 -1.64 16.25 -9.78
C PRO A 141 -1.11 14.96 -10.44
N LYS A 142 0.15 14.58 -10.21
CA LYS A 142 0.78 13.43 -10.86
C LYS A 142 0.67 12.11 -10.08
N LEU A 143 0.16 12.15 -8.85
CA LEU A 143 0.18 10.98 -7.95
C LEU A 143 -1.10 10.16 -7.97
N GLU A 144 -2.23 10.78 -8.37
CA GLU A 144 -3.54 10.13 -8.40
C GLU A 144 -3.54 8.81 -9.21
N PRO A 145 -2.95 8.74 -10.43
CA PRO A 145 -2.93 7.48 -11.19
C PRO A 145 -2.10 6.38 -10.52
N THR A 146 -1.09 6.77 -9.73
CA THR A 146 -0.20 5.85 -9.01
C THR A 146 -0.93 5.24 -7.82
N PHE A 147 -1.55 6.07 -6.97
CA PHE A 147 -2.36 5.57 -5.85
C PHE A 147 -3.57 4.78 -6.34
N GLU A 148 -4.22 5.24 -7.41
CA GLU A 148 -5.31 4.48 -8.04
C GLU A 148 -4.82 3.10 -8.50
N THR A 149 -3.64 3.01 -9.11
CA THR A 149 -3.05 1.73 -9.52
C THR A 149 -2.73 0.83 -8.32
N LEU A 150 -2.22 1.38 -7.22
CA LEU A 150 -1.92 0.62 -6.00
C LEU A 150 -3.19 0.04 -5.37
N VAL A 151 -4.24 0.86 -5.22
CA VAL A 151 -5.52 0.42 -4.68
C VAL A 151 -6.17 -0.60 -5.62
N ASP A 152 -6.20 -0.34 -6.93
CA ASP A 152 -6.77 -1.27 -7.92
C ASP A 152 -6.00 -2.61 -7.98
N THR A 153 -4.70 -2.60 -7.66
CA THR A 153 -3.88 -3.81 -7.53
C THR A 153 -4.30 -4.63 -6.32
N PHE A 154 -4.45 -3.99 -5.16
CA PHE A 154 -4.92 -4.71 -3.97
C PHE A 154 -6.32 -5.29 -4.16
N VAL A 155 -7.24 -4.50 -4.72
CA VAL A 155 -8.60 -4.94 -5.07
C VAL A 155 -8.61 -6.09 -6.08
N PHE A 156 -7.62 -6.15 -6.97
CA PHE A 156 -7.46 -7.27 -7.90
C PHE A 156 -6.98 -8.54 -7.19
N LEU A 157 -6.09 -8.40 -6.20
CA LEU A 157 -5.59 -9.52 -5.39
C LEU A 157 -6.68 -10.04 -4.42
N ASP A 158 -7.41 -9.14 -3.74
CA ASP A 158 -8.51 -9.45 -2.84
C ASP A 158 -9.77 -9.87 -3.63
N ASN A 159 -9.75 -11.12 -4.09
CA ASN A 159 -10.80 -11.66 -4.95
C ASN A 159 -12.12 -11.90 -4.19
N ASN A 160 -12.06 -12.28 -2.92
CA ASN A 160 -13.24 -12.54 -2.11
C ASN A 160 -13.84 -11.26 -1.49
N LYS A 161 -13.10 -10.14 -1.50
CA LYS A 161 -13.47 -8.81 -1.01
C LYS A 161 -13.61 -8.74 0.52
N ASP A 162 -12.85 -9.53 1.25
CA ASP A 162 -12.82 -9.52 2.72
C ASP A 162 -11.90 -8.43 3.29
N GLY A 163 -11.23 -7.67 2.42
CA GLY A 163 -10.31 -6.60 2.79
C GLY A 163 -8.88 -7.09 3.02
N HIS A 164 -8.60 -8.37 2.78
CA HIS A 164 -7.30 -9.00 2.92
C HIS A 164 -6.96 -9.82 1.67
N VAL A 165 -5.69 -10.14 1.52
CA VAL A 165 -5.23 -11.07 0.48
C VAL A 165 -4.75 -12.33 1.17
N SER A 166 -5.45 -13.43 0.93
CA SER A 166 -5.03 -14.76 1.38
C SER A 166 -3.94 -15.35 0.46
N ARG A 167 -3.26 -16.38 0.96
CA ARG A 167 -2.26 -17.12 0.17
C ARG A 167 -2.87 -17.69 -1.11
N GLU A 168 -4.07 -18.24 -1.02
CA GLU A 168 -4.79 -18.83 -2.15
C GLU A 168 -5.12 -17.78 -3.22
N GLU A 169 -5.48 -16.56 -2.80
CA GLU A 169 -5.76 -15.45 -3.69
C GLU A 169 -4.50 -14.96 -4.40
N MET A 170 -3.39 -14.81 -3.66
CA MET A 170 -2.10 -14.43 -4.24
C MET A 170 -1.61 -15.45 -5.27
N VAL A 171 -1.71 -16.75 -4.95
CA VAL A 171 -1.35 -17.83 -5.89
C VAL A 171 -2.26 -17.79 -7.11
N ARG A 172 -3.57 -17.60 -6.94
CA ARG A 172 -4.51 -17.52 -8.07
C ARG A 172 -4.23 -16.32 -8.98
N ALA A 173 -3.86 -15.18 -8.41
CA ALA A 173 -3.59 -13.96 -9.16
C ALA A 173 -2.30 -14.05 -9.98
N ILE A 174 -1.27 -14.73 -9.47
CA ILE A 174 0.04 -14.84 -10.13
C ILE A 174 0.14 -16.08 -11.03
N ASP A 175 -0.47 -17.21 -10.65
CA ASP A 175 -0.44 -18.46 -11.39
C ASP A 175 -1.54 -18.56 -12.45
N GLU A 176 -1.69 -17.51 -13.27
CA GLU A 176 -2.62 -17.51 -14.40
C GLU A 176 -2.23 -18.52 -15.49
N SER A 177 -0.94 -18.87 -15.58
CA SER A 177 -0.40 -19.81 -16.57
C SER A 177 -0.40 -21.28 -16.13
N GLY A 178 -0.63 -21.58 -14.84
CA GLY A 178 -0.56 -22.94 -14.28
C GLY A 178 0.86 -23.51 -14.23
N GLU A 179 1.89 -22.66 -14.24
CA GLU A 179 3.28 -23.07 -14.20
C GLU A 179 3.75 -23.26 -12.76
N ARG A 180 4.39 -24.39 -12.47
CA ARG A 180 4.93 -24.70 -11.12
C ARG A 180 5.91 -23.64 -10.58
N SER A 181 6.58 -22.89 -11.47
CA SER A 181 7.44 -21.75 -11.13
C SER A 181 6.62 -20.56 -10.60
N SER A 182 5.48 -20.25 -11.22
CA SER A 182 4.60 -19.14 -10.84
C SER A 182 4.06 -19.30 -9.43
N GLY A 183 3.66 -20.51 -9.04
CA GLY A 183 3.23 -20.80 -7.66
C GLY A 183 4.33 -20.57 -6.61
N ARG A 184 5.60 -20.86 -6.93
CA ARG A 184 6.73 -20.57 -6.02
C ARG A 184 7.00 -19.07 -5.89
N ILE A 185 6.87 -18.33 -7.00
CA ILE A 185 7.01 -16.87 -6.99
C ILE A 185 5.90 -16.25 -6.15
N ALA A 186 4.66 -16.69 -6.33
CA ALA A 186 3.52 -16.21 -5.55
C ALA A 186 3.71 -16.45 -4.05
N MET A 187 4.19 -17.63 -3.66
CA MET A 187 4.48 -17.96 -2.27
C MET A 187 5.54 -17.03 -1.67
N LYS A 188 6.64 -16.78 -2.40
CA LYS A 188 7.69 -15.88 -1.94
C LYS A 188 7.19 -14.44 -1.79
N ARG A 189 6.41 -13.97 -2.76
CA ARG A 189 5.81 -12.62 -2.76
C ARG A 189 4.80 -12.45 -1.63
N PHE A 190 4.02 -13.50 -1.33
CA PHE A 190 3.15 -13.53 -0.16
C PHE A 190 3.94 -13.42 1.15
N GLU A 191 5.01 -14.21 1.30
CA GLU A 191 5.87 -14.20 2.50
C GLU A 191 6.60 -12.87 2.71
N GLU A 192 6.90 -12.14 1.63
CA GLU A 192 7.46 -10.78 1.68
C GLU A 192 6.44 -9.72 2.12
N MET A 193 5.13 -10.02 2.04
CA MET A 193 4.03 -9.14 2.45
C MET A 193 3.52 -9.46 3.86
N ASP A 194 3.32 -10.74 4.18
CA ASP A 194 2.77 -11.25 5.44
C ASP A 194 3.81 -11.17 6.56
N TRP A 195 4.03 -9.96 7.08
CA TRP A 195 5.10 -9.67 8.04
C TRP A 195 4.79 -10.10 9.45
N ASP A 196 3.53 -9.94 9.87
CA ASP A 196 3.07 -10.41 11.16
C ASP A 196 2.84 -11.95 11.17
N LYS A 197 2.89 -12.58 9.98
CA LYS A 197 2.74 -14.02 9.74
C LYS A 197 1.40 -14.54 10.21
N ASN A 198 0.38 -13.71 10.16
CA ASN A 198 -0.99 -14.08 10.50
C ASN A 198 -1.65 -14.92 9.38
N GLY A 199 -1.02 -15.00 8.20
CA GLY A 199 -1.49 -15.77 7.04
C GLY A 199 -2.45 -15.01 6.13
N MET A 200 -2.60 -13.71 6.33
CA MET A 200 -3.39 -12.77 5.55
C MET A 200 -2.55 -11.51 5.33
N VAL A 201 -2.60 -10.94 4.14
CA VAL A 201 -1.95 -9.66 3.84
C VAL A 201 -2.97 -8.55 3.91
N ASN A 202 -2.79 -7.62 4.84
CA ASN A 202 -3.62 -6.41 4.92
C ASN A 202 -3.13 -5.34 3.93
N PHE A 203 -3.90 -4.26 3.78
CA PHE A 203 -3.58 -3.22 2.79
C PHE A 203 -2.24 -2.51 3.06
N LYS A 204 -1.84 -2.33 4.32
CA LYS A 204 -0.59 -1.66 4.68
C LYS A 204 0.62 -2.52 4.35
N GLU A 205 0.55 -3.80 4.72
CA GLU A 205 1.54 -4.83 4.38
C GLU A 205 1.74 -4.94 2.88
N PHE A 206 0.64 -4.98 2.12
CA PHE A 206 0.69 -4.94 0.67
C PHE A 206 1.43 -3.69 0.17
N LEU A 207 1.03 -2.49 0.63
CA LEU A 207 1.60 -1.24 0.14
C LEU A 207 3.11 -1.19 0.39
N PHE A 208 3.56 -1.54 1.59
CA PHE A 208 4.98 -1.47 1.91
C PHE A 208 5.79 -2.47 1.10
N ALA A 209 5.38 -3.74 1.02
CA ALA A 209 6.13 -4.71 0.23
C ALA A 209 6.12 -4.36 -1.25
N PHE A 210 4.98 -3.84 -1.75
CA PHE A 210 4.82 -3.50 -3.15
C PHE A 210 5.67 -2.29 -3.56
N THR A 211 5.79 -1.26 -2.71
CA THR A 211 6.68 -0.11 -2.97
C THR A 211 8.14 -0.54 -3.07
N GLN A 212 8.56 -1.51 -2.25
CA GLN A 212 9.90 -2.11 -2.33
C GLN A 212 10.09 -2.92 -3.64
N TRP A 213 9.08 -3.65 -4.11
CA TRP A 213 9.18 -4.40 -5.37
C TRP A 213 9.26 -3.52 -6.61
N VAL A 214 8.66 -2.34 -6.56
CA VAL A 214 8.73 -1.36 -7.65
C VAL A 214 10.16 -0.80 -7.81
N GLY A 215 11.04 -1.00 -6.82
CA GLY A 215 12.44 -0.58 -6.88
C GLY A 215 12.65 0.83 -6.35
N ILE A 216 11.81 1.26 -5.40
CA ILE A 216 12.04 2.49 -4.63
C ILE A 216 13.09 2.16 -3.57
N ASP A 217 14.31 1.91 -4.00
CA ASP A 217 15.43 1.75 -3.09
C ASP A 217 15.85 3.16 -2.65
N GLU A 218 15.80 3.44 -1.35
CA GLU A 218 16.27 4.70 -0.77
C GLU A 218 17.78 4.93 -0.99
N ASN A 219 18.47 3.90 -1.52
CA ASN A 219 19.91 3.85 -1.75
C ASN A 219 20.38 4.25 -3.17
N GLU A 220 19.50 4.67 -4.08
CA GLU A 220 19.93 5.29 -5.33
C GLU A 220 20.22 6.79 -5.12
N GLU A 221 21.20 7.09 -4.27
CA GLU A 221 21.96 8.33 -4.38
C GLU A 221 23.08 8.12 -5.42
N ASP A 222 23.01 8.90 -6.48
CA ASP A 222 24.14 9.35 -7.32
C ASP A 222 25.06 8.29 -7.96
N ASP A 223 24.66 7.79 -9.13
CA ASP A 223 25.65 7.24 -10.08
C ASP A 223 25.45 7.76 -11.53
N ASP A 224 24.97 9.00 -11.66
CA ASP A 224 24.82 9.68 -12.97
C ASP A 224 25.60 11.00 -13.05
N ASN A 225 26.77 11.04 -12.39
CA ASN A 225 27.65 12.21 -12.44
C ASN A 225 29.14 11.84 -12.55
N ASN A 226 29.52 10.94 -13.47
CA ASN A 226 30.89 10.96 -13.99
C ASN A 226 31.06 10.35 -15.40
N GLU A 227 30.45 10.97 -16.43
CA GLU A 227 31.00 10.89 -17.80
C GLU A 227 31.05 12.29 -18.44
N LYS A 228 31.80 13.19 -17.79
CA LYS A 228 32.47 14.31 -18.46
C LYS A 228 33.85 14.52 -17.87
N ASN A 229 34.82 13.72 -18.33
CA ASN A 229 36.16 14.16 -18.72
C ASN A 229 37.05 12.95 -19.05
N GLY A 230 37.52 12.89 -20.30
CA GLY A 230 38.49 11.93 -20.79
C GLY A 230 38.54 11.91 -22.31
#